data_AF-A0AA42BJI7-F1
#
_entry.id   AF-A0AA42BJI7-F1
#
_cell.length_a   1.000
_cell.length_b   1.000
_cell.length_c   1.000
_cell.angle_alpha   90.00
_cell.angle_beta   90.00
_cell.angle_gamma   90.00
#
_symmetry.space_group_name_H-M   'P 1'
#
loop_
_entity.id
_entity.type
_entity.pdbx_description
1 polymer ?
#
loop_
_entity_poly.entity_id
_entity_poly.type
_entity_poly.pdbx_seq_one_letter_code
_entity_poly.pdbx_strand_id
1 'polypeptide(L)'
;MASNAAHHATGWAAGLIAAAAVAQASHTSLEHLGSILAFCAAVAGSTAPDWMEVAWWSRARRLWITHRTATHWGIGWVAVLVLSYQALGQGHLWAPLLFGFACGGLMHLLADWPNPLGVPWIWGRHSLNLWKSGRCDLIVVILAWAAACWLVRPLWAATATRVVGWLAHQAR
;
A
#
# COMPACT_ATOMS: atom_id res chain seq x y z
N MET A 1 15.03 -10.13 0.16
CA MET A 1 14.60 -8.80 -0.26
C MET A 1 14.03 -8.93 -1.65
N ALA A 2 12.81 -8.45 -1.83
CA ALA A 2 12.28 -8.30 -3.17
C ALA A 2 13.11 -7.24 -3.92
N SER A 3 13.12 -7.26 -5.25
CA SER A 3 13.81 -6.24 -6.03
C SER A 3 13.11 -4.88 -5.89
N ASN A 4 13.86 -3.79 -6.12
CA ASN A 4 13.27 -2.44 -6.21
C ASN A 4 12.12 -2.38 -7.23
N ALA A 5 12.27 -3.08 -8.37
CA ALA A 5 11.21 -3.16 -9.38
C ALA A 5 9.94 -3.83 -8.83
N ALA A 6 10.09 -4.89 -8.04
CA ALA A 6 8.97 -5.55 -7.39
C ALA A 6 8.28 -4.61 -6.39
N HIS A 7 9.04 -3.91 -5.54
CA HIS A 7 8.48 -2.95 -4.57
C HIS A 7 7.68 -1.83 -5.25
N HIS A 8 8.17 -1.29 -6.37
CA HIS A 8 7.43 -0.32 -7.17
C HIS A 8 6.18 -0.94 -7.78
N ALA A 9 6.28 -2.10 -8.44
CA ALA A 9 5.15 -2.77 -9.08
C ALA A 9 4.03 -3.14 -8.08
N THR A 10 4.40 -3.65 -6.89
CA THR A 10 3.45 -3.90 -5.81
C THR A 10 2.93 -2.61 -5.17
N GLY A 11 3.72 -1.52 -5.22
CA GLY A 11 3.30 -0.20 -4.77
C GLY A 11 2.16 0.39 -5.58
N TRP A 12 2.19 0.23 -6.91
CA TRP A 12 1.06 0.60 -7.77
C TRP A 12 -0.20 -0.20 -7.44
N ALA A 13 -0.06 -1.51 -7.19
CA ALA A 13 -1.18 -2.35 -6.75
C ALA A 13 -1.73 -1.89 -5.38
N ALA A 14 -0.84 -1.58 -4.43
CA ALA A 14 -1.23 -1.03 -3.12
C ALA A 14 -1.94 0.32 -3.27
N GLY A 15 -1.54 1.16 -4.23
CA GLY A 15 -2.23 2.40 -4.55
C GLY A 15 -3.66 2.18 -5.02
N LEU A 16 -3.89 1.23 -5.92
CA LEU A 16 -5.25 0.89 -6.35
C LEU A 16 -6.11 0.38 -5.18
N ILE A 17 -5.54 -0.47 -4.33
CA ILE A 17 -6.20 -0.96 -3.11
C ILE A 17 -6.57 0.21 -2.19
N ALA A 18 -5.62 1.11 -1.94
CA ALA A 18 -5.83 2.26 -1.06
C ALA A 18 -6.91 3.20 -1.61
N ALA A 19 -6.84 3.55 -2.90
CA ALA A 19 -7.83 4.39 -3.56
C ALA A 19 -9.23 3.77 -3.49
N ALA A 20 -9.36 2.47 -3.77
CA ALA A 20 -10.64 1.78 -3.72
C ALA A 20 -11.20 1.72 -2.30
N ALA A 21 -10.36 1.50 -1.29
CA ALA A 21 -10.79 1.49 0.10
C ALA A 21 -11.23 2.89 0.56
N VAL A 22 -10.50 3.94 0.18
CA VAL A 22 -10.88 5.33 0.49
C VAL A 22 -12.19 5.73 -0.18
N ALA A 23 -12.40 5.36 -1.45
CA ALA A 23 -13.64 5.61 -2.17
C ALA A 23 -14.86 4.91 -1.54
N GLN A 24 -14.66 3.78 -0.86
CA GLN A 24 -15.72 3.03 -0.20
C GLN A 24 -15.97 3.48 1.25
N ALA A 25 -14.92 3.93 1.95
CA ALA A 25 -14.98 4.26 3.38
C ALA A 25 -15.14 5.76 3.68
N SER A 26 -14.78 6.63 2.74
CA SER A 26 -14.98 8.07 2.90
C SER A 26 -16.44 8.42 2.64
N HIS A 27 -17.02 9.23 3.53
CA HIS A 27 -18.37 9.78 3.37
C HIS A 27 -18.35 11.29 3.11
N THR A 28 -17.24 11.80 2.57
CA THR A 28 -17.03 13.23 2.34
C THR A 28 -17.15 13.56 0.86
N SER A 29 -17.53 14.81 0.53
CA SER A 29 -17.57 15.29 -0.86
C SER A 29 -16.20 15.32 -1.54
N LEU A 30 -15.11 15.11 -0.80
CA LEU A 30 -13.73 15.08 -1.29
C LEU A 30 -13.20 13.66 -1.54
N GLU A 31 -14.06 12.64 -1.52
CA GLU A 31 -13.69 11.23 -1.68
C GLU A 31 -12.80 10.94 -2.90
N HIS A 32 -13.03 11.62 -4.04
CA HIS A 32 -12.25 11.44 -5.26
C HIS A 32 -10.82 11.98 -5.09
N LEU A 33 -10.69 13.18 -4.51
CA LEU A 33 -9.39 13.76 -4.18
C LEU A 33 -8.67 12.89 -3.15
N GLY A 34 -9.38 12.45 -2.10
CA GLY A 34 -8.84 11.53 -1.09
C GLY A 34 -8.32 10.24 -1.71
N SER A 35 -9.05 9.67 -2.67
CA SER A 35 -8.64 8.43 -3.36
C SER A 35 -7.36 8.61 -4.19
N ILE A 36 -7.23 9.75 -4.90
CA ILE A 36 -6.02 10.10 -5.65
C ILE A 36 -4.84 10.31 -4.70
N LEU A 37 -5.05 11.03 -3.59
CA LEU A 37 -4.01 11.28 -2.60
C LEU A 37 -3.56 9.97 -1.93
N ALA A 38 -4.50 9.08 -1.58
CA ALA A 38 -4.20 7.77 -1.03
C ALA A 38 -3.39 6.91 -2.02
N PHE A 39 -3.75 6.93 -3.30
CA PHE A 39 -2.99 6.23 -4.34
C PHE A 39 -1.54 6.71 -4.41
N CYS A 40 -1.32 8.03 -4.54
CA CYS A 40 0.01 8.61 -4.61
C CYS A 40 0.83 8.33 -3.35
N ALA A 41 0.19 8.45 -2.18
CA ALA A 41 0.82 8.16 -0.90
C ALA A 41 1.21 6.69 -0.77
N ALA A 42 0.41 5.75 -1.28
CA ALA A 42 0.76 4.32 -1.27
C ALA A 42 1.96 4.00 -2.17
N VAL A 43 2.04 4.61 -3.36
CA VAL A 43 3.21 4.47 -4.24
C VAL A 43 4.47 5.02 -3.56
N ALA A 44 4.37 6.14 -2.83
CA ALA A 44 5.49 6.65 -2.03
C ALA A 44 5.80 5.75 -0.83
N GLY A 45 4.77 5.20 -0.18
CA GLY A 45 4.87 4.32 0.98
C GLY A 45 5.51 2.98 0.66
N SER A 46 5.37 2.46 -0.56
CA SER A 46 5.90 1.15 -0.95
C SER A 46 7.42 1.07 -1.02
N THR A 47 8.11 2.20 -0.98
CA THR A 47 9.58 2.27 -0.85
C THR A 47 10.01 2.98 0.45
N ALA A 48 9.03 3.45 1.25
CA ALA A 48 9.28 4.19 2.49
C ALA A 48 10.12 3.45 3.51
N PRO A 49 9.91 2.16 3.78
CA PRO A 49 10.73 1.44 4.74
C PRO A 49 12.24 1.57 4.51
N ASP A 50 12.68 1.65 3.26
CA ASP A 50 14.10 1.77 2.90
C ASP A 50 14.61 3.21 2.95
N TRP A 51 13.94 4.17 2.30
CA TRP A 51 14.43 5.55 2.29
C TRP A 51 14.27 6.23 3.66
N MET A 52 13.29 5.81 4.46
CA MET A 52 13.13 6.22 5.85
C MET A 52 14.24 5.69 6.76
N GLU A 53 15.23 4.94 6.28
CA GLU A 53 16.42 4.55 7.07
C GLU A 53 17.65 5.37 6.71
N VAL A 54 17.60 6.17 5.64
CA VAL A 54 18.76 6.90 5.13
C VAL A 54 18.95 8.20 5.89
N ALA A 55 20.16 8.42 6.41
CA ALA A 55 20.54 9.69 7.03
C ALA A 55 20.97 10.70 5.96
N TRP A 56 20.01 11.25 5.23
CA TRP A 56 20.26 12.18 4.11
C TRP A 56 21.04 13.45 4.49
N TRP A 57 21.05 13.84 5.78
CA TRP A 57 21.73 15.03 6.29
C TRP A 57 23.19 14.77 6.73
N SER A 58 23.67 13.52 6.70
CA SER A 58 25.03 13.19 7.12
C SER A 58 25.77 12.41 6.03
N ARG A 59 26.98 12.85 5.70
CA ARG A 59 27.88 12.06 4.85
C ARG A 59 28.70 11.03 5.64
N ALA A 60 28.82 11.22 6.96
CA ALA A 60 29.60 10.35 7.84
C ALA A 60 28.82 9.10 8.28
N ARG A 61 27.49 9.21 8.39
CA ARG A 61 26.60 8.08 8.69
C ARG A 61 25.61 7.92 7.55
N ARG A 62 25.59 6.74 6.93
CA ARG A 62 24.67 6.43 5.83
C ARG A 62 23.24 6.15 6.31
N LEU A 63 23.08 5.66 7.54
CA LEU A 63 21.80 5.28 8.13
C LEU A 63 21.58 5.99 9.48
N TRP A 64 20.35 6.47 9.72
CA TRP A 64 19.91 6.96 11.05
C TRP A 64 19.14 5.90 11.86
N ILE A 65 18.52 4.95 11.16
CA ILE A 65 17.76 3.83 11.69
C ILE A 65 18.42 2.59 11.11
N THR A 66 18.69 1.60 11.95
CA THR A 66 19.31 0.36 11.51
C THR A 66 18.40 -0.34 10.49
N HIS A 67 18.98 -0.79 9.39
CA HIS A 67 18.22 -1.46 8.33
C HIS A 67 17.39 -2.62 8.86
N ARG A 68 16.11 -2.67 8.48
CA ARG A 68 15.12 -3.67 8.90
C ARG A 68 14.89 -3.71 10.42
N THR A 69 14.74 -2.53 11.02
CA THR A 69 14.30 -2.39 12.41
C THR A 69 12.98 -1.63 12.47
N ALA A 70 12.96 -0.38 12.96
CA ALA A 70 11.75 0.37 13.21
C ALA A 70 10.91 0.63 11.95
N THR A 71 11.54 0.98 10.82
CA THR A 71 10.84 1.27 9.55
C THR A 71 10.27 0.03 8.87
N HIS A 72 10.72 -1.16 9.29
CA HIS A 72 10.24 -2.44 8.80
C HIS A 72 9.37 -3.17 9.84
N TRP A 73 8.93 -2.48 10.90
CA TRP A 73 8.16 -3.10 11.94
C TRP A 73 6.69 -3.28 11.53
N GLY A 74 6.30 -4.53 11.27
CA GLY A 74 5.00 -4.88 10.71
C GLY A 74 3.82 -4.44 11.57
N ILE A 75 3.90 -4.62 12.90
CA ILE A 75 2.86 -4.11 13.81
C ILE A 75 2.71 -2.60 13.71
N GLY A 76 3.83 -1.87 13.59
CA GLY A 76 3.80 -0.41 13.43
C GLY A 76 2.99 0.01 12.20
N TRP A 77 3.24 -0.62 11.05
CA TRP A 77 2.49 -0.34 9.83
C TRP A 77 1.02 -0.75 9.92
N VAL A 78 0.71 -1.90 10.54
CA VAL A 78 -0.68 -2.32 10.77
C VAL A 78 -1.41 -1.34 11.69
N ALA A 79 -0.76 -0.86 12.75
CA ALA A 79 -1.34 0.12 13.65
C ALA A 79 -1.67 1.44 12.92
N VAL A 80 -0.71 1.98 12.14
CA VAL A 80 -0.95 3.19 11.33
C VAL A 80 -2.08 2.97 10.33
N LEU A 81 -2.13 1.81 9.67
CA LEU A 81 -3.18 1.45 8.72
C LEU A 81 -4.57 1.44 9.39
N VAL A 82 -4.71 0.77 10.54
CA VAL A 82 -5.99 0.66 11.26
C VAL A 82 -6.45 2.02 11.77
N LEU A 83 -5.56 2.79 12.39
CA LEU A 83 -5.90 4.10 12.95
C LEU A 83 -6.29 5.10 11.86
N SER A 84 -5.57 5.12 10.74
CA SER A 84 -5.91 5.96 9.59
C SER A 84 -7.21 5.53 8.91
N TYR A 85 -7.49 4.22 8.85
CA TYR A 85 -8.77 3.72 8.34
C TYR A 85 -9.96 4.16 9.21
N GLN A 86 -9.84 4.08 10.54
CA GLN A 86 -10.86 4.59 11.46
C GLN A 86 -11.08 6.11 11.28
N ALA A 87 -10.00 6.86 11.03
CA ALA A 87 -10.07 8.29 10.80
C ALA A 87 -10.74 8.65 9.45
N LEU A 88 -10.69 7.78 8.44
CA LEU A 88 -11.45 7.95 7.18
C LEU A 88 -12.96 8.04 7.47
N GLY A 89 -13.48 7.13 8.28
CA GLY A 89 -14.90 7.10 8.64
C GLY A 89 -15.36 8.32 9.45
N GLN A 90 -14.42 9.01 10.10
CA GLN A 90 -14.67 10.27 10.82
C GLN A 90 -14.49 11.52 9.94
N GLY A 91 -14.10 11.37 8.67
CA GLY A 91 -13.94 12.47 7.72
C GLY A 91 -12.67 13.32 7.89
N HIS A 92 -11.64 12.81 8.57
CA HIS A 92 -10.37 13.55 8.74
C HIS A 92 -9.63 13.71 7.40
N LEU A 93 -9.26 14.95 7.05
CA LEU A 93 -8.62 15.26 5.77
C LEU A 93 -7.24 14.63 5.56
N TRP A 94 -6.52 14.34 6.65
CA TRP A 94 -5.21 13.69 6.60
C TRP A 94 -5.30 12.16 6.46
N ALA A 95 -6.47 11.58 6.74
CA ALA A 95 -6.64 10.13 6.81
C ALA A 95 -6.37 9.41 5.47
N PRO A 96 -6.82 9.90 4.29
CA PRO A 96 -6.52 9.25 3.02
C PRO A 96 -5.02 9.17 2.71
N LEU A 97 -4.28 10.23 2.99
CA LEU A 97 -2.83 10.27 2.79
C LEU A 97 -2.13 9.24 3.68
N LEU A 98 -2.42 9.26 4.99
CA LEU A 98 -1.77 8.36 5.95
C LEU A 98 -2.15 6.89 5.70
N PHE A 99 -3.42 6.65 5.36
CA PHE A 99 -3.91 5.32 5.02
C PHE A 99 -3.25 4.77 3.76
N GLY A 100 -3.18 5.57 2.70
CA GLY A 100 -2.48 5.20 1.48
C GLY A 100 -1.01 4.88 1.75
N PHE A 101 -0.31 5.78 2.45
CA PHE A 101 1.09 5.58 2.83
C PHE A 101 1.30 4.27 3.61
N ALA A 102 0.40 3.96 4.55
CA ALA A 102 0.43 2.72 5.31
C ALA A 102 0.14 1.47 4.46
N CYS A 103 -0.79 1.53 3.50
CA CYS A 103 -1.01 0.45 2.53
C CYS A 103 0.28 0.14 1.75
N GLY A 104 0.97 1.18 1.28
CA GLY A 104 2.24 1.05 0.58
C GLY A 104 3.32 0.42 1.46
N GLY A 105 3.55 0.97 2.66
CA GLY A 105 4.54 0.45 3.59
C GLY A 105 4.26 -0.99 4.00
N LEU A 106 3.00 -1.35 4.28
CA LEU A 106 2.64 -2.73 4.58
C LEU A 106 2.87 -3.66 3.38
N MET A 107 2.55 -3.23 2.16
CA MET A 107 2.82 -4.00 0.95
C MET A 107 4.32 -4.24 0.74
N HIS A 108 5.17 -3.27 1.06
CA HIS A 108 6.62 -3.45 1.04
C HIS A 108 7.04 -4.60 1.95
N LEU A 109 6.54 -4.61 3.19
CA LEU A 109 6.84 -5.67 4.17
C LEU A 109 6.30 -7.02 3.72
N LEU A 110 5.09 -7.07 3.14
CA LEU A 110 4.51 -8.29 2.59
C LEU A 110 5.32 -8.84 1.41
N ALA A 111 5.88 -7.99 0.56
CA ALA A 111 6.76 -8.42 -0.53
C ALA A 111 8.09 -8.98 0.00
N ASP A 112 8.54 -8.48 1.15
CA ASP A 112 9.77 -8.91 1.79
C ASP A 112 9.62 -10.17 2.64
N TRP A 113 8.43 -10.43 3.17
CA TRP A 113 8.15 -11.51 4.12
C TRP A 113 8.42 -12.94 3.60
N PRO A 114 8.18 -13.27 2.32
CA PRO A 114 8.53 -14.56 1.73
C PRO A 114 10.04 -14.86 1.70
N ASN A 115 10.88 -13.83 1.76
CA ASN A 115 12.33 -13.96 1.60
C ASN A 115 13.02 -14.35 2.92
N PRO A 116 14.22 -14.98 2.88
CA PRO A 116 14.88 -15.55 4.05
C PRO A 116 15.26 -14.53 5.15
N LEU A 117 15.45 -13.26 4.76
CA LEU A 117 15.81 -12.18 5.70
C LEU A 117 14.67 -11.81 6.65
N GLY A 118 13.42 -12.04 6.22
CA GLY A 118 12.22 -11.77 7.00
C GLY A 118 12.01 -10.31 7.37
N VAL A 119 10.95 -10.10 8.16
CA VAL A 119 10.47 -8.79 8.61
C VAL A 119 10.13 -8.87 10.10
N PRO A 120 10.48 -7.85 10.92
CA PRO A 120 10.10 -7.82 12.32
C PRO A 120 8.60 -7.60 12.49
N TRP A 121 7.90 -8.55 13.13
CA TRP A 121 6.47 -8.43 13.41
C TRP A 121 6.20 -8.13 14.89
N ILE A 122 6.41 -9.11 15.78
CA ILE A 122 6.13 -8.97 17.22
C ILE A 122 7.42 -8.74 18.00
N TRP A 123 8.17 -9.81 18.27
CA TRP A 123 9.39 -9.77 19.11
C TRP A 123 10.68 -10.00 18.32
N GLY A 124 10.58 -10.34 17.04
CA GLY A 124 11.72 -10.67 16.21
C GLY A 124 11.35 -10.74 14.73
N ARG A 125 12.38 -10.95 13.90
CA ARG A 125 12.19 -11.16 12.46
C ARG A 125 11.55 -12.50 12.22
N HIS A 126 10.48 -12.49 11.43
CA HIS A 126 9.85 -13.70 10.93
C HIS A 126 9.98 -13.74 9.41
N SER A 127 10.31 -14.92 8.88
CA SER A 127 10.41 -15.19 7.45
C SER A 127 9.61 -16.44 7.14
N LEU A 128 8.89 -16.43 6.02
CA LEU A 128 8.25 -17.63 5.49
C LEU A 128 9.26 -18.55 4.76
N ASN A 129 10.44 -18.04 4.43
CA ASN A 129 11.53 -18.74 3.74
C ASN A 129 11.07 -19.57 2.52
N LEU A 130 10.14 -19.03 1.73
CA LEU A 130 9.52 -19.73 0.60
C LEU A 130 10.48 -19.86 -0.59
N TRP A 131 11.38 -18.89 -0.76
CA TRP A 131 12.34 -18.87 -1.86
C TRP A 131 13.57 -18.01 -1.54
N LYS A 132 14.63 -18.19 -2.34
CA LYS A 132 15.80 -17.30 -2.32
C LYS A 132 15.41 -15.91 -2.85
N SER A 133 16.06 -14.89 -2.29
CA SER A 133 15.88 -13.48 -2.66
C SER A 133 15.91 -13.27 -4.18
N GLY A 134 14.94 -12.52 -4.72
CA GLY A 134 14.89 -12.10 -6.13
C GLY A 134 14.47 -13.17 -7.15
N ARG A 135 14.17 -14.42 -6.73
CA ARG A 135 13.76 -15.48 -7.67
C ARG A 135 12.26 -15.48 -8.01
N CYS A 136 11.41 -15.01 -7.10
CA CYS A 136 9.96 -15.18 -7.19
C CYS A 136 9.20 -13.86 -7.02
N ASP A 137 9.86 -12.74 -7.28
CA ASP A 137 9.26 -11.40 -7.23
C ASP A 137 8.00 -11.30 -8.10
N LEU A 138 8.00 -11.95 -9.28
CA LEU A 138 6.85 -11.98 -10.17
C LEU A 138 5.61 -12.59 -9.52
N ILE A 139 5.76 -13.62 -8.68
CA ILE A 139 4.64 -14.25 -7.98
C ILE A 139 4.02 -13.24 -7.01
N VAL A 140 4.85 -12.52 -6.24
CA VAL A 140 4.39 -11.47 -5.32
C VAL A 140 3.66 -10.36 -6.08
N VAL A 141 4.23 -9.90 -7.20
CA VAL A 141 3.62 -8.86 -8.05
C VAL A 141 2.26 -9.34 -8.58
N ILE A 142 2.17 -10.55 -9.12
CA ILE A 142 0.91 -11.12 -9.64
C ILE A 142 -0.13 -11.22 -8.53
N LEU A 143 0.25 -11.71 -7.35
CA LEU A 143 -0.68 -11.83 -6.21
C LEU A 143 -1.17 -10.46 -5.73
N ALA A 144 -0.28 -9.45 -5.66
CA ALA A 144 -0.65 -8.09 -5.30
C ALA A 144 -1.64 -7.48 -6.29
N TRP A 145 -1.41 -7.65 -7.59
CA TRP A 145 -2.31 -7.17 -8.63
C TRP A 145 -3.63 -7.94 -8.68
N ALA A 146 -3.61 -9.26 -8.46
CA ALA A 146 -4.82 -10.06 -8.35
C ALA A 146 -5.68 -9.58 -7.17
N ALA A 147 -5.07 -9.32 -6.01
CA ALA A 147 -5.75 -8.76 -4.86
C ALA A 147 -6.31 -7.36 -5.15
N ALA A 148 -5.55 -6.50 -5.83
CA ALA A 148 -6.02 -5.18 -6.26
C ALA A 148 -7.24 -5.27 -7.18
N CYS A 149 -7.18 -6.07 -8.24
CA CYS A 149 -8.30 -6.29 -9.15
C CYS A 149 -9.55 -6.82 -8.43
N TRP A 150 -9.36 -7.76 -7.50
CA TRP A 150 -10.45 -8.31 -6.70
C TRP A 150 -11.13 -7.24 -5.84
N LEU A 151 -10.35 -6.40 -5.16
CA LEU A 151 -10.85 -5.36 -4.26
C LEU A 151 -11.50 -4.17 -4.99
N VAL A 152 -11.03 -3.84 -6.19
CA VAL A 152 -11.57 -2.71 -6.97
C VAL A 152 -12.84 -3.13 -7.75
N ARG A 153 -13.09 -4.44 -7.96
CA ARG A 153 -14.23 -4.97 -8.73
C ARG A 153 -15.60 -4.33 -8.44
N PRO A 154 -16.01 -4.06 -7.18
CA PRO A 154 -17.31 -3.44 -6.92
C PRO A 154 -17.47 -2.06 -7.56
N LEU A 155 -16.38 -1.29 -7.65
CA LEU A 155 -16.36 0.05 -8.26
C LEU A 155 -16.54 -0.03 -9.79
N TRP A 156 -15.96 -1.06 -10.42
CA TRP A 156 -16.10 -1.30 -11.86
C TRP A 156 -17.53 -1.67 -12.22
N ALA A 157 -18.12 -2.58 -11.43
CA ALA A 157 -19.52 -2.98 -11.61
C ALA A 157 -20.46 -1.77 -11.49
N ALA A 158 -20.29 -0.95 -10.45
CA ALA A 158 -21.10 0.26 -10.26
C ALA A 158 -20.94 1.26 -11.42
N THR A 159 -19.72 1.46 -11.90
CA THR A 159 -19.43 2.38 -13.01
C THR A 159 -20.05 1.88 -14.33
N ALA A 160 -19.89 0.60 -14.63
CA ALA A 160 -20.48 -0.02 -15.83
C ALA A 160 -22.01 0.13 -15.84
N THR A 161 -22.68 -0.10 -14.71
CA THR A 161 -24.13 0.09 -14.59
C THR A 161 -24.54 1.54 -14.86
N ARG A 162 -23.80 2.54 -14.34
CA ARG A 162 -24.09 3.95 -14.58
C ARG A 162 -23.94 4.33 -16.06
N VAL A 163 -22.87 3.87 -16.71
CA VAL A 163 -22.62 4.15 -18.13
C VAL A 163 -23.69 3.53 -19.01
N VAL A 164 -24.04 2.27 -18.79
CA VAL A 164 -25.12 1.58 -19.53
C VAL A 164 -26.46 2.29 -19.34
N GLY A 165 -26.79 2.68 -18.11
CA GLY A 165 -28.02 3.43 -17.82
C GLY A 165 -28.05 4.80 -18.52
N TRP A 166 -26.94 5.53 -18.53
CA TRP A 166 -26.83 6.80 -19.24
C TRP A 166 -27.03 6.61 -20.75
N LEU A 167 -26.37 5.63 -21.37
CA LEU A 167 -26.56 5.32 -22.80
C LEU A 167 -28.01 4.95 -23.13
N ALA A 168 -28.66 4.15 -22.27
CA ALA A 168 -30.06 3.77 -22.45
C ALA A 168 -31.03 4.96 -22.34
N HIS A 169 -30.68 5.99 -21.57
CA HIS A 169 -31.44 7.24 -21.50
C HIS A 169 -31.24 8.12 -22.75
N GLN A 170 -30.02 8.17 -23.30
CA GLN A 170 -29.75 8.96 -24.52
C GLN A 170 -30.38 8.35 -25.78
N ALA A 171 -30.70 7.06 -25.76
CA ALA A 171 -31.31 6.34 -26.88
C ALA A 171 -32.86 6.38 -26.90
N ARG A 172 -33.50 7.09 -25.96
CA ARG A 172 -34.94 7.31 -25.89
C ARG A 172 -35.27 8.75 -26.27
#